data_AF-A0A554JJ07-F1
#
_entry.id   AF-A0A554JJ07-F1
#
_cell.length_a   1.000
_cell.length_b   1.000
_cell.length_c   1.000
_cell.angle_alpha   90.00
_cell.angle_beta   90.00
_cell.angle_gamma   90.00
#
_symmetry.space_group_name_H-M   'P 1'
#
loop_
_entity.id
_entity.type
_entity.pdbx_description
1 polymer ?
#
loop_
_entity_poly.entity_id
_entity_poly.type
_entity_poly.pdbx_seq_one_letter_code
_entity_poly.pdbx_strand_id
1 'polypeptide(L)'
;MRFWNNRQTWGSILFWAHFFFIIGAIVSGFFLPLPLVIALILLHKMHLILWGDCLLTTMKRQLGIVAPHEDFIQYAARYVWNLSVTKNQSEIIQWGIYAITLLVTGLAHYI
;
A
#
# COMPACT_ATOMS: atom_id res chain seq x y z
N MET A 1 -5.39 -28.43 12.02
CA MET A 1 -5.29 -27.99 10.61
C MET A 1 -6.18 -26.79 10.24
N ARG A 2 -7.34 -26.55 10.88
CA ARG A 2 -8.23 -25.39 10.59
C ARG A 2 -7.60 -23.99 10.78
N PHE A 3 -6.68 -23.83 11.74
CA PHE A 3 -6.05 -22.54 12.08
C PHE A 3 -5.13 -21.98 10.98
N TRP A 4 -4.51 -22.84 10.18
CA TRP A 4 -3.63 -22.44 9.08
C TRP A 4 -4.42 -21.99 7.85
N ASN A 5 -5.57 -22.62 7.59
CA ASN A 5 -6.45 -22.25 6.49
C ASN A 5 -7.07 -20.85 6.68
N ASN A 6 -7.38 -20.48 7.93
CA ASN A 6 -7.87 -19.13 8.25
C ASN A 6 -6.78 -18.07 8.10
N ARG A 7 -5.54 -18.33 8.52
CA ARG A 7 -4.46 -17.32 8.37
C ARG A 7 -4.17 -16.97 6.92
N GLN A 8 -4.13 -17.98 6.04
CA GLN A 8 -3.93 -17.77 4.61
C GLN A 8 -5.07 -16.93 3.99
N THR A 9 -6.32 -17.26 4.32
CA THR A 9 -7.51 -16.55 3.79
C THR A 9 -7.58 -15.10 4.29
N TRP A 10 -7.37 -14.85 5.58
CA TRP A 10 -7.27 -13.49 6.12
C TRP A 10 -6.11 -12.70 5.50
N GLY A 11 -4.97 -13.36 5.23
CA GLY A 11 -3.84 -12.75 4.54
C GLY A 11 -4.18 -12.27 3.13
N SER A 12 -4.85 -13.12 2.35
CA SER A 12 -5.32 -12.77 1.01
C SER A 12 -6.36 -11.65 1.05
N ILE A 13 -7.32 -11.70 1.98
CA ILE A 13 -8.33 -10.64 2.13
C ILE A 13 -7.66 -9.29 2.46
N LEU A 14 -6.76 -9.26 3.45
CA LEU A 14 -6.03 -8.04 3.82
C LEU A 14 -5.11 -7.54 2.70
N PHE A 15 -4.59 -8.45 1.87
CA PHE A 15 -3.82 -8.08 0.67
C PHE A 15 -4.70 -7.40 -0.36
N TRP A 16 -5.80 -8.03 -0.76
CA TRP A 16 -6.71 -7.47 -1.75
C TRP A 16 -7.37 -6.18 -1.26
N ALA A 17 -7.73 -6.10 0.03
CA ALA A 17 -8.27 -4.88 0.62
C ALA A 17 -7.29 -3.70 0.49
N HIS A 18 -6.01 -3.91 0.83
CA HIS A 18 -4.99 -2.87 0.66
C HIS A 18 -4.78 -2.52 -0.81
N PHE A 19 -4.65 -3.54 -1.67
CA PHE A 19 -4.43 -3.35 -3.11
C PHE A 19 -5.56 -2.53 -3.76
N PHE A 20 -6.82 -2.87 -3.49
CA PHE A 20 -7.97 -2.11 -3.97
C PHE A 20 -8.05 -0.71 -3.36
N PHE A 21 -7.62 -0.53 -2.10
CA PHE A 21 -7.53 0.79 -1.50
C PHE A 21 -6.54 1.70 -2.24
N ILE A 22 -5.38 1.17 -2.67
CA ILE A 22 -4.40 1.92 -3.48
C ILE A 22 -5.01 2.31 -4.83
N ILE A 23 -5.61 1.37 -5.54
CA ILE A 23 -6.25 1.64 -6.83
C ILE A 23 -7.37 2.68 -6.66
N GLY A 24 -8.24 2.47 -5.67
CA GLY A 24 -9.32 3.39 -5.35
C GLY A 24 -8.84 4.79 -5.00
N ALA A 25 -7.70 4.91 -4.29
CA ALA A 25 -7.08 6.19 -3.98
C ALA A 25 -6.51 6.90 -5.22
N ILE A 26 -5.90 6.16 -6.16
CA ILE A 26 -5.42 6.73 -7.43
C ILE A 26 -6.60 7.24 -8.27
N VAL A 27 -7.65 6.42 -8.39
CA VAL A 27 -8.85 6.78 -9.17
C VAL A 27 -9.59 7.95 -8.52
N SER A 28 -9.73 7.98 -7.19
CA SER A 28 -10.40 9.08 -6.50
C SER A 28 -9.65 10.40 -6.64
N GLY A 29 -8.32 10.37 -6.83
CA GLY A 29 -7.52 11.54 -7.17
C GLY A 29 -8.03 12.32 -8.37
N PHE A 30 -8.71 11.67 -9.32
CA PHE A 30 -9.34 12.35 -10.46
C PHE A 30 -10.48 13.31 -10.04
N PHE A 31 -11.15 13.03 -8.93
CA PHE A 31 -12.33 13.78 -8.46
C PHE A 31 -12.02 14.71 -7.29
N LEU A 32 -10.86 14.56 -6.65
CA LEU A 32 -10.50 15.28 -5.43
C LEU A 32 -9.61 16.50 -5.72
N PRO A 33 -9.75 17.59 -4.95
CA PRO A 33 -8.92 18.76 -5.13
C PRO A 33 -7.45 18.47 -4.83
N LEU A 34 -6.53 19.02 -5.62
CA LEU A 34 -5.08 18.79 -5.49
C LEU A 34 -4.51 19.01 -4.07
N PRO A 35 -4.91 20.07 -3.32
CA PRO A 35 -4.50 20.23 -1.92
C PRO A 35 -4.92 19.07 -1.00
N LEU A 36 -6.12 18.50 -1.23
CA LEU A 36 -6.62 17.37 -0.44
C LEU A 36 -5.84 16.09 -0.76
N VAL A 37 -5.52 15.85 -2.02
CA VAL A 37 -4.70 14.69 -2.42
C VAL A 37 -3.31 14.78 -1.80
N ILE A 38 -2.67 15.95 -1.82
CA ILE A 38 -1.39 16.17 -1.13
C ILE A 38 -1.52 15.87 0.36
N ALA A 39 -2.57 16.39 1.03
CA ALA A 39 -2.81 16.15 2.45
C ALA A 39 -2.97 14.65 2.75
N LEU A 40 -3.68 13.89 1.91
CA LEU A 40 -3.86 12.45 2.06
C LEU A 40 -2.54 11.68 1.87
N ILE A 41 -1.71 12.05 0.91
CA ILE A 41 -0.37 11.46 0.72
C ILE A 41 0.49 11.71 1.96
N LEU A 42 0.50 12.94 2.47
CA LEU A 42 1.25 13.29 3.68
C LEU A 42 0.74 12.52 4.90
N LEU A 43 -0.57 12.44 5.10
CA LEU A 43 -1.19 11.68 6.19
C LEU A 43 -0.81 10.20 6.11
N HIS A 44 -0.86 9.62 4.91
CA HIS A 44 -0.43 8.25 4.71
C HIS A 44 1.05 8.06 5.03
N LYS A 45 1.94 8.94 4.55
CA LYS A 45 3.38 8.87 4.85
C LYS A 45 3.66 9.04 6.34
N MET A 46 2.95 9.96 7.01
CA MET A 46 3.05 10.14 8.45
C MET A 46 2.67 8.87 9.21
N HIS A 47 1.58 8.21 8.83
CA HIS A 47 1.19 6.99 9.53
C HIS A 47 2.22 5.86 9.33
N LEU A 48 2.88 5.81 8.16
CA LEU A 48 3.94 4.84 7.91
C LEU A 48 5.16 5.10 8.81
N ILE A 49 5.46 6.37 9.08
CA ILE A 49 6.54 6.75 10.00
C ILE A 49 6.15 6.41 11.43
N LEU A 50 4.92 6.72 11.85
CA LEU A 50 4.45 6.51 13.23
C LEU A 50 4.27 5.03 13.59
N TRP A 51 3.77 4.21 12.67
CA TRP A 51 3.53 2.79 12.91
C TRP A 51 4.61 1.88 12.31
N GLY A 52 5.62 2.45 11.64
CA GLY A 52 6.66 1.74 10.92
C GLY A 52 6.19 1.05 9.62
N ASP A 53 4.87 0.91 9.44
CA ASP A 53 4.23 0.24 8.32
C ASP A 53 2.78 0.71 8.16
N CYS A 54 2.16 0.33 7.04
CA CYS A 54 0.73 0.59 6.85
C CYS A 54 -0.08 -0.29 7.82
N LEU A 55 -1.20 0.23 8.31
CA LEU A 55 -2.05 -0.46 9.29
C LEU A 55 -2.39 -1.90 8.86
N LEU A 56 -2.72 -2.11 7.59
CA LEU A 56 -3.05 -3.44 7.06
C LEU A 56 -1.84 -4.38 7.06
N THR A 57 -0.64 -3.87 6.83
CA THR A 57 0.60 -4.65 6.92
C THR A 57 0.93 -4.99 8.37
N THR A 58 0.72 -4.06 9.30
CA THR A 58 0.84 -4.29 10.74
C THR A 58 -0.10 -5.40 11.22
N MET A 59 -1.35 -5.40 10.76
CA MET A 59 -2.31 -6.48 11.07
C MET A 59 -1.85 -7.83 10.51
N LYS A 60 -1.35 -7.88 9.27
CA LYS A 60 -0.79 -9.12 8.72
C LYS A 60 0.45 -9.62 9.47
N ARG A 61 1.28 -8.70 9.96
CA ARG A 61 2.45 -9.02 10.78
C ARG A 61 2.03 -9.64 12.11
N GLN A 62 1.00 -9.10 12.76
CA GLN A 62 0.42 -9.69 13.98
C GLN A 62 -0.15 -11.10 13.74
N LEU A 63 -0.64 -11.38 12.54
CA LEU A 63 -1.10 -12.73 12.14
C LEU A 63 0.04 -13.69 11.75
N GLY A 64 1.29 -13.22 11.71
CA GLY A 64 2.47 -14.00 11.33
C GLY A 64 2.57 -14.29 9.82
N ILE A 65 1.94 -13.48 8.97
CA ILE A 65 1.85 -13.69 7.52
C ILE A 65 2.99 -12.97 6.77
N VAL A 66 3.44 -11.84 7.31
CA VAL A 66 4.49 -10.98 6.75
C VAL A 66 5.73 -11.12 7.62
N ALA A 67 6.91 -11.17 7.01
CA ALA A 67 8.16 -11.29 7.75
C ALA A 67 8.42 -10.02 8.60
N PRO A 68 9.20 -10.11 9.69
CA PRO A 68 9.67 -8.94 10.40
C PRO A 68 10.43 -8.02 9.43
N HIS A 69 10.10 -6.72 9.43
CA HIS A 69 10.71 -5.70 8.57
C HIS A 69 10.41 -5.78 7.07
N GLU A 70 9.52 -6.67 6.65
CA GLU A 70 9.00 -6.70 5.28
C GLU A 70 7.81 -5.72 5.17
N ASP A 71 7.90 -4.79 4.21
CA ASP A 71 6.83 -3.83 3.94
C ASP A 71 5.76 -4.39 2.97
N PHE A 72 4.73 -3.59 2.70
CA PHE A 72 3.64 -4.01 1.81
C PHE A 72 4.11 -4.35 0.38
N ILE A 73 5.01 -3.55 -0.21
CA ILE A 73 5.43 -3.71 -1.60
C ILE A 73 6.35 -4.92 -1.74
N GLN A 74 7.26 -5.12 -0.78
CA GLN A 74 8.08 -6.32 -0.69
C GLN A 74 7.21 -7.57 -0.56
N TYR A 75 6.24 -7.54 0.35
CA TYR A 75 5.26 -8.62 0.50
C TYR A 75 4.47 -8.84 -0.79
N ALA A 76 3.98 -7.79 -1.44
CA ALA A 76 3.21 -7.87 -2.67
C ALA A 76 4.04 -8.50 -3.81
N ALA A 77 5.30 -8.08 -3.94
CA ALA A 77 6.21 -8.60 -4.95
C ALA A 77 6.49 -10.10 -4.77
N ARG A 78 6.69 -10.52 -3.52
CA ARG A 78 6.84 -11.93 -3.17
C ARG A 78 5.54 -12.71 -3.37
N TYR A 79 4.41 -12.17 -2.96
CA TYR A 79 3.12 -12.85 -3.01
C TYR A 79 2.60 -13.05 -4.43
N VAL A 80 2.76 -12.05 -5.31
CA VAL A 80 2.21 -12.08 -6.68
C VAL A 80 3.19 -12.66 -7.68
N TRP A 81 4.47 -12.31 -7.58
CA TRP A 81 5.48 -12.65 -8.60
C TRP A 81 6.61 -13.54 -8.07
N ASN A 82 6.58 -13.93 -6.79
CA ASN A 82 7.67 -14.65 -6.12
C ASN A 82 9.03 -13.94 -6.26
N LEU A 83 9.00 -12.60 -6.31
CA LEU A 83 10.19 -11.75 -6.43
C LEU A 83 10.63 -11.24 -5.07
N SER A 84 11.95 -11.14 -4.88
CA SER A 84 12.52 -10.40 -3.75
C SER A 84 12.78 -8.97 -4.17
N VAL A 85 12.22 -8.02 -3.41
CA VAL A 85 12.38 -6.58 -3.64
C VAL A 85 13.14 -6.01 -2.47
N THR A 86 14.21 -5.27 -2.75
CA THR A 86 15.00 -4.59 -1.71
C THR A 86 14.22 -3.41 -1.14
N LYS A 87 14.57 -2.96 0.07
CA LYS A 87 13.92 -1.81 0.70
C LYS A 87 14.01 -0.54 -0.17
N ASN A 88 15.15 -0.30 -0.80
CA ASN A 88 15.32 0.82 -1.71
C ASN A 88 14.39 0.74 -2.93
N GLN A 89 14.23 -0.45 -3.53
CA GLN A 89 13.30 -0.65 -4.63
C GLN A 89 11.85 -0.45 -4.21
N SER A 90 11.48 -0.92 -3.02
CA SER A 90 10.16 -0.67 -2.43
C SER A 90 9.90 0.83 -2.26
N GLU A 91 10.86 1.57 -1.69
CA GLU A 91 10.74 3.03 -1.55
C GLU A 91 10.59 3.74 -2.91
N ILE A 92 11.33 3.30 -3.95
CA ILE A 92 11.18 3.84 -5.32
C ILE A 92 9.77 3.58 -5.85
N ILE A 93 9.23 2.37 -5.72
CA ILE A 93 7.88 2.04 -6.18
C ILE A 93 6.85 2.87 -5.42
N GLN A 94 7.02 3.03 -4.11
CA GLN A 94 6.13 3.84 -3.29
C GLN A 94 6.10 5.31 -3.74
N TRP A 95 7.28 5.91 -3.97
CA TRP A 95 7.37 7.25 -4.53
C TRP A 95 6.75 7.34 -5.93
N GLY A 96 6.93 6.31 -6.76
CA GLY A 96 6.29 6.20 -8.06
C GLY A 96 4.76 6.24 -7.98
N ILE A 97 4.16 5.50 -7.03
CA ILE A 97 2.71 5.51 -6.80
C ILE A 97 2.23 6.92 -6.42
N TYR A 98 2.95 7.62 -5.54
CA TYR A 98 2.60 8.99 -5.18
C TYR A 98 2.73 9.96 -6.35
N ALA A 99 3.80 9.86 -7.13
CA ALA A 99 3.99 10.67 -8.32
C ALA A 99 2.88 10.45 -9.35
N ILE A 100 2.49 9.20 -9.62
CA ILE A 100 1.37 8.87 -10.51
C ILE A 100 0.06 9.47 -9.98
N THR A 101 -0.20 9.35 -8.68
CA THR A 101 -1.41 9.91 -8.06
C THR A 101 -1.49 11.42 -8.24
N LEU A 102 -0.37 12.13 -8.02
CA LEU A 102 -0.28 13.58 -8.23
C LEU A 102 -0.43 13.97 -9.70
N LEU A 103 0.18 13.21 -10.62
CA LEU A 103 0.04 13.44 -12.06
C LEU A 103 -1.42 13.27 -12.52
N VAL A 104 -2.09 12.20 -12.10
CA VAL A 104 -3.51 11.95 -12.42
C VAL A 104 -4.39 13.08 -11.88
N THR A 105 -4.18 13.48 -10.63
CA THR A 105 -4.93 14.58 -10.01
C THR A 105 -4.68 15.91 -10.71
N GLY A 106 -3.42 16.21 -11.03
CA GLY A 106 -3.03 17.44 -11.73
C GLY A 106 -3.61 17.52 -13.14
N LEU A 107 -3.61 16.42 -13.89
CA LEU A 107 -4.24 16.33 -15.21
C LEU A 107 -5.76 16.53 -15.11
N ALA A 108 -6.42 15.92 -14.12
CA ALA A 108 -7.85 16.06 -13.91
C ALA A 108 -8.28 17.51 -13.58
N HIS A 109 -7.38 18.32 -13.02
CA HIS A 109 -7.65 19.74 -12.75
C HIS A 109 -7.36 20.67 -13.93
N TYR A 110 -6.64 20.17 -14.93
CA TYR A 110 -6.25 20.95 -16.11
C TYR A 110 -7.23 20.75 -17.28
N ILE A 111 -7.98 19.65 -17.30
CA ILE A 111 -9.02 19.30 -18.28
C ILE A 111 -10.37 19.84 -17.81
#